data_AF-A0AAX0U2A4-F1
#
_entry.id   AF-A0AAX0U2A4-F1
#
_cell.length_a   1.000
_cell.length_b   1.000
_cell.length_c   1.000
_cell.angle_alpha   90.00
_cell.angle_beta   90.00
_cell.angle_gamma   90.00
#
_symmetry.space_group_name_H-M   'P 1'
#
loop_
_entity.id
_entity.type
_entity.pdbx_description
1 polymer ?
#
loop_
_entity_poly.entity_id
_entity_poly.type
_entity_poly.pdbx_seq_one_letter_code
_entity_poly.pdbx_strand_id
1 'polypeptide(L)'
;MSDLVHTALAALADTRTLTGIDLSDADLSGRDLSGCTFERVSLRGANLSAAQLDATRWLHCDLTGARLDGATLGESSWYAVALRAASLRATTGDAFAMTETDLAGATLTDALWARATFERGDFSAAQCGRAKLLRCEAADCRFERTDFANAELERFVAMRAELSSARFDATRLTHAFFAEANLRGQRFERCDLTMTHFSRAALAGCDFSGASLMQTMFFDADLERATLAGARGRHVRFAGATLDGANLAHAAFDESDFARARLRTANARGLRARMSLFAHADCAKATLAGGHFVYCDFSHATLSHADCTGADFSHANLHGLADHAARWDGARKTGARATDPALAHAERWTAPQR
;
A
#
# COMPACT_ATOMS: atom_id res chain seq x y z
N MET A 1 -0.65 -30.88 35.21
CA MET A 1 -1.04 -29.68 34.45
C MET A 1 -2.09 -28.84 35.19
N SER A 2 -3.16 -29.43 35.74
CA SER A 2 -4.18 -28.64 36.47
C SER A 2 -3.65 -27.88 37.69
N ASP A 3 -2.71 -28.45 38.46
CA ASP A 3 -2.13 -27.75 39.62
C ASP A 3 -1.32 -26.52 39.21
N LEU A 4 -0.51 -26.62 38.16
CA LEU A 4 0.25 -25.49 37.61
C LEU A 4 -0.68 -24.36 37.12
N VAL A 5 -1.76 -24.72 36.42
CA VAL A 5 -2.76 -23.75 35.98
C VAL A 5 -3.45 -23.10 37.19
N HIS A 6 -3.78 -23.87 38.22
CA HIS A 6 -4.39 -23.32 39.43
C HIS A 6 -3.45 -22.36 40.16
N THR A 7 -2.18 -22.73 40.32
CA THR A 7 -1.15 -21.84 40.92
C THR A 7 -0.95 -20.59 40.09
N ALA A 8 -0.92 -20.69 38.76
CA ALA A 8 -0.81 -19.54 37.87
C ALA A 8 -2.01 -18.60 37.98
N LEU A 9 -3.23 -19.14 38.02
CA LEU A 9 -4.44 -18.34 38.21
C LEU A 9 -4.47 -17.66 39.59
N ALA A 10 -3.99 -18.34 40.63
CA ALA A 10 -3.86 -17.75 41.96
C ALA A 10 -2.83 -16.60 41.97
N ALA A 11 -1.69 -16.78 41.30
CA ALA A 11 -0.69 -15.72 41.16
C ALA A 11 -1.22 -14.51 40.37
N LEU A 12 -1.99 -14.73 39.30
CA LEU A 12 -2.66 -13.66 38.55
C LEU A 12 -3.71 -12.90 39.38
N ALA A 13 -4.39 -13.58 40.31
CA ALA A 13 -5.34 -12.94 41.21
C ALA A 13 -4.66 -12.04 42.26
N ASP A 14 -3.41 -12.34 42.62
CA ASP A 14 -2.64 -11.61 43.63
C ASP A 14 -1.79 -10.49 43.00
N THR A 15 -0.86 -10.87 42.11
CA THR A 15 0.18 -9.95 41.58
C THR A 15 -0.12 -9.45 40.16
N ARG A 16 -1.13 -10.00 39.50
CA ARG A 16 -1.43 -9.79 38.07
C ARG A 16 -0.24 -10.07 37.16
N THR A 17 0.76 -10.83 37.63
CA THR A 17 2.02 -11.05 36.91
C THR A 17 2.42 -12.52 36.93
N LEU A 18 2.79 -13.06 35.76
CA LEU A 18 3.40 -14.37 35.62
C LEU A 18 4.75 -14.26 34.94
N THR A 19 5.76 -14.94 35.49
CA THR A 19 7.12 -14.91 34.97
C THR A 19 7.71 -16.32 34.85
N GLY A 20 8.16 -16.69 33.66
CA GLY A 20 8.99 -17.88 33.44
C GLY A 20 8.31 -19.23 33.62
N ILE A 21 6.97 -19.27 33.67
CA ILE A 21 6.22 -20.52 33.86
C ILE A 21 5.80 -21.15 32.52
N ASP A 22 5.58 -22.46 32.55
CA ASP A 22 5.06 -23.21 31.41
C ASP A 22 3.56 -23.51 31.61
N LEU A 23 2.75 -22.92 30.74
CA LEU A 23 1.31 -23.10 30.60
C LEU A 23 0.96 -23.64 29.21
N SER A 24 1.86 -24.40 28.58
CA SER A 24 1.56 -25.09 27.32
C SER A 24 0.32 -25.97 27.47
N ASP A 25 -0.52 -25.97 26.44
CA ASP A 25 -1.80 -26.70 26.36
C ASP A 25 -2.81 -26.37 27.48
N ALA A 26 -2.57 -25.31 28.27
CA ALA A 26 -3.49 -24.90 29.32
C ALA A 26 -4.81 -24.38 28.74
N ASP A 27 -5.91 -24.67 29.44
CA ASP A 27 -7.22 -24.08 29.13
C ASP A 27 -7.45 -22.81 29.94
N LEU A 28 -7.35 -21.68 29.25
CA LEU A 28 -7.58 -20.33 29.74
C LEU A 28 -8.74 -19.66 28.99
N SER A 29 -9.60 -20.46 28.33
CA SER A 29 -10.71 -19.92 27.55
C SER A 29 -11.72 -19.16 28.40
N GLY A 30 -12.25 -18.06 27.87
CA GLY A 30 -13.22 -17.19 28.53
C GLY A 30 -12.72 -16.46 29.78
N ARG A 31 -11.44 -16.62 30.16
CA ARG A 31 -10.88 -16.01 31.37
C ARG A 31 -10.70 -14.51 31.18
N ASP A 32 -10.95 -13.76 32.26
CA ASP A 32 -10.52 -12.37 32.34
C ASP A 32 -9.06 -12.32 32.81
N LEU A 33 -8.19 -11.93 31.89
CA LEU A 33 -6.76 -11.73 32.11
C LEU A 33 -6.38 -10.25 31.93
N SER A 34 -7.37 -9.36 31.89
CA SER A 34 -7.15 -7.96 31.52
C SER A 34 -6.17 -7.27 32.46
N GLY A 35 -5.28 -6.42 31.96
CA GLY A 35 -4.29 -5.72 32.78
C GLY A 35 -3.18 -6.61 33.35
N CYS A 36 -3.14 -7.91 33.05
CA CYS A 36 -2.09 -8.80 33.54
C CYS A 36 -0.80 -8.67 32.72
N THR A 37 0.33 -8.98 33.35
CA THR A 37 1.66 -9.04 32.73
C THR A 37 2.15 -10.48 32.65
N PHE A 38 2.57 -10.90 31.47
CA PHE A 38 3.18 -12.19 31.19
C PHE A 38 4.60 -11.96 30.68
N GLU A 39 5.59 -12.50 31.38
CA GLU A 39 6.99 -12.38 31.02
C GLU A 39 7.64 -13.76 30.88
N ARG A 40 8.17 -14.08 29.70
CA ARG A 40 8.86 -15.35 29.44
C ARG A 40 7.99 -16.58 29.77
N VAL A 41 6.68 -16.47 29.58
CA VAL A 41 5.71 -17.53 29.80
C VAL A 41 5.54 -18.35 28.53
N SER A 42 5.54 -19.68 28.65
CA SER A 42 5.17 -20.57 27.54
C SER A 42 3.68 -20.86 27.56
N LEU A 43 3.00 -20.66 26.44
CA LEU A 43 1.57 -20.86 26.21
C LEU A 43 1.38 -21.59 24.87
N ARG A 44 2.34 -22.44 24.50
CA ARG A 44 2.29 -23.18 23.23
C ARG A 44 1.06 -24.08 23.22
N GLY A 45 0.28 -24.02 22.15
CA GLY A 45 -0.96 -24.79 22.03
C GLY A 45 -2.06 -24.42 23.03
N ALA A 46 -1.86 -23.43 23.91
CA ALA A 46 -2.83 -23.07 24.95
C ALA A 46 -4.14 -22.57 24.34
N ASN A 47 -5.24 -22.83 25.04
CA ASN A 47 -6.57 -22.37 24.66
C ASN A 47 -6.90 -21.07 25.39
N LEU A 48 -6.84 -19.95 24.67
CA LEU A 48 -7.21 -18.59 25.09
C LEU A 48 -8.48 -18.09 24.36
N SER A 49 -9.27 -19.00 23.77
CA SER A 49 -10.48 -18.61 23.04
C SER A 49 -11.43 -17.82 23.93
N ALA A 50 -11.96 -16.70 23.42
CA ALA A 50 -12.83 -15.77 24.12
C ALA A 50 -12.26 -15.19 25.45
N ALA A 51 -10.96 -15.30 25.69
CA ALA A 51 -10.32 -14.65 26.85
C ALA A 51 -10.34 -13.13 26.69
N GLN A 52 -10.44 -12.41 27.81
CA GLN A 52 -10.28 -10.96 27.83
C GLN A 52 -8.80 -10.64 28.09
N LEU A 53 -8.11 -10.15 27.07
CA LEU A 53 -6.69 -9.81 27.12
C LEU A 53 -6.47 -8.30 27.01
N ASP A 54 -7.49 -7.50 27.29
CA ASP A 54 -7.40 -6.05 27.22
C ASP A 54 -6.37 -5.50 28.24
N ALA A 55 -5.63 -4.47 27.86
CA ALA A 55 -4.57 -3.84 28.66
C ALA A 55 -3.47 -4.81 29.17
N THR A 56 -3.31 -5.99 28.57
CA THR A 56 -2.26 -6.95 28.95
C THR A 56 -0.88 -6.54 28.46
N ARG A 57 0.16 -7.01 29.13
CA ARG A 57 1.56 -6.87 28.69
C ARG A 57 2.19 -8.24 28.48
N TRP A 58 2.68 -8.51 27.28
CA TRP A 58 3.35 -9.75 26.90
C TRP A 58 4.79 -9.46 26.54
N LEU A 59 5.72 -10.08 27.25
CA LEU A 59 7.15 -9.85 27.11
C LEU A 59 7.83 -11.20 26.89
N HIS A 60 8.41 -11.42 25.71
CA HIS A 60 9.19 -12.63 25.41
C HIS A 60 8.41 -13.95 25.65
N CYS A 61 7.09 -13.94 25.42
CA CYS A 61 6.24 -15.12 25.60
C CYS A 61 6.17 -15.96 24.32
N ASP A 62 5.82 -17.23 24.48
CA ASP A 62 5.65 -18.16 23.37
C ASP A 62 4.21 -18.69 23.30
N LEU A 63 3.43 -18.15 22.36
CA LEU A 63 2.06 -18.54 22.04
C LEU A 63 2.00 -19.33 20.72
N THR A 64 3.08 -20.02 20.34
CA THR A 64 3.11 -20.84 19.11
C THR A 64 1.96 -21.86 19.12
N GLY A 65 1.12 -21.82 18.08
CA GLY A 65 -0.04 -22.70 17.94
C GLY A 65 -1.18 -22.47 18.93
N ALA A 66 -1.13 -21.43 19.76
CA ALA A 66 -2.20 -21.11 20.69
C ALA A 66 -3.49 -20.72 19.96
N ARG A 67 -4.63 -20.92 20.61
CA ARG A 67 -5.95 -20.51 20.09
C ARG A 67 -6.45 -19.29 20.85
N LEU A 68 -6.52 -18.15 20.19
CA LEU A 68 -7.04 -16.88 20.71
C LEU A 68 -8.39 -16.51 20.05
N ASP A 69 -9.08 -17.48 19.43
CA ASP A 69 -10.31 -17.21 18.68
C ASP A 69 -11.34 -16.44 19.52
N GLY A 70 -11.81 -15.30 19.03
CA GLY A 70 -12.79 -14.43 19.71
C GLY A 70 -12.27 -13.68 20.94
N ALA A 71 -10.97 -13.72 21.23
CA ALA A 71 -10.38 -12.96 22.35
C ALA A 71 -10.38 -11.45 22.08
N THR A 72 -10.40 -10.66 23.16
CA THR A 72 -10.23 -9.20 23.11
C THR A 72 -8.78 -8.82 23.38
N LEU A 73 -8.23 -7.87 22.60
CA LEU A 73 -6.82 -7.48 22.64
C LEU A 73 -6.64 -5.97 22.89
N GLY A 74 -7.68 -5.22 23.22
CA GLY A 74 -7.65 -3.75 23.27
C GLY A 74 -6.60 -3.23 24.25
N GLU A 75 -5.88 -2.16 23.87
CA GLU A 75 -4.85 -1.51 24.70
C GLU A 75 -3.72 -2.44 25.18
N SER A 76 -3.60 -3.65 24.63
CA SER A 76 -2.54 -4.61 25.00
C SER A 76 -1.21 -4.27 24.32
N SER A 77 -0.11 -4.77 24.89
CA SER A 77 1.23 -4.64 24.33
C SER A 77 1.93 -5.98 24.24
N TRP A 78 2.52 -6.26 23.07
CA TRP A 78 3.18 -7.52 22.77
C TRP A 78 4.59 -7.22 22.29
N TYR A 79 5.60 -7.60 23.07
CA TYR A 79 6.99 -7.38 22.74
C TYR A 79 7.73 -8.71 22.64
N ALA A 80 8.31 -8.96 21.46
CA ALA A 80 9.08 -10.16 21.17
C ALA A 80 8.30 -11.47 21.47
N VAL A 81 7.03 -11.51 21.06
CA VAL A 81 6.13 -12.64 21.31
C VAL A 81 6.04 -13.54 20.08
N ALA A 82 6.20 -14.85 20.27
CA ALA A 82 5.97 -15.84 19.22
C ALA A 82 4.48 -16.20 19.13
N LEU A 83 3.87 -15.97 17.98
CA LEU A 83 2.47 -16.28 17.63
C LEU A 83 2.40 -17.17 16.38
N ARG A 84 3.49 -17.90 16.08
CA ARG A 84 3.59 -18.76 14.90
C ARG A 84 2.43 -19.75 14.86
N ALA A 85 1.74 -19.81 13.73
CA ALA A 85 0.57 -20.67 13.53
C ALA A 85 -0.54 -20.54 14.60
N ALA A 86 -0.55 -19.45 15.37
CA ALA A 86 -1.63 -19.18 16.32
C ALA A 86 -2.93 -18.86 15.57
N SER A 87 -4.06 -19.22 16.17
CA SER A 87 -5.38 -18.84 15.66
C SER A 87 -5.85 -17.59 16.37
N LEU A 88 -6.05 -16.50 15.64
CA LEU A 88 -6.58 -15.21 16.10
C LEU A 88 -7.90 -14.88 15.40
N ARG A 89 -8.69 -15.91 15.05
CA ARG A 89 -9.93 -15.73 14.29
C ARG A 89 -10.93 -14.90 15.07
N ALA A 90 -11.59 -13.96 14.40
CA ALA A 90 -12.60 -13.11 15.01
C ALA A 90 -12.15 -12.40 16.30
N THR A 91 -10.84 -12.21 16.50
CA THR A 91 -10.33 -11.39 17.59
C THR A 91 -10.71 -9.95 17.37
N THR A 92 -10.99 -9.24 18.47
CA THR A 92 -11.28 -7.80 18.42
C THR A 92 -10.25 -7.05 19.23
N GLY A 93 -9.82 -5.88 18.77
CA GLY A 93 -8.88 -5.07 19.53
C GLY A 93 -8.84 -3.65 19.03
N ASP A 94 -8.70 -2.73 19.96
CA ASP A 94 -8.51 -1.31 19.68
C ASP A 94 -7.23 -0.81 20.34
N ALA A 95 -6.42 -0.04 19.62
CA ALA A 95 -5.25 0.66 20.15
C ALA A 95 -4.21 -0.24 20.86
N PHE A 96 -3.96 -1.43 20.33
CA PHE A 96 -2.92 -2.33 20.85
C PHE A 96 -1.64 -2.28 19.99
N ALA A 97 -0.51 -2.66 20.58
CA ALA A 97 0.79 -2.61 19.94
C ALA A 97 1.49 -3.97 19.91
N MET A 98 2.09 -4.31 18.78
CA MET A 98 2.90 -5.51 18.60
C MET A 98 4.26 -5.14 18.01
N THR A 99 5.32 -5.33 18.78
CA THR A 99 6.70 -5.04 18.39
C THR A 99 7.53 -6.31 18.40
N GLU A 100 8.27 -6.56 17.31
CA GLU A 100 9.13 -7.76 17.16
C GLU A 100 8.36 -9.07 17.34
N THR A 101 7.08 -9.09 16.95
CA THR A 101 6.23 -10.27 17.06
C THR A 101 6.30 -11.14 15.82
N ASP A 102 6.06 -12.42 16.03
CA ASP A 102 6.17 -13.44 14.99
C ASP A 102 4.82 -14.12 14.78
N LEU A 103 4.04 -13.59 13.83
CA LEU A 103 2.73 -14.10 13.41
C LEU A 103 2.83 -14.99 12.17
N ALA A 104 4.00 -15.59 11.89
CA ALA A 104 4.16 -16.39 10.69
C ALA A 104 3.17 -17.58 10.67
N GLY A 105 2.38 -17.69 9.61
CA GLY A 105 1.33 -18.70 9.45
C GLY A 105 0.11 -18.53 10.38
N ALA A 106 0.01 -17.43 11.13
CA ALA A 106 -1.13 -17.18 12.00
C ALA A 106 -2.43 -16.96 11.20
N THR A 107 -3.56 -17.31 11.80
CA THR A 107 -4.87 -17.12 11.16
C THR A 107 -5.61 -15.94 11.79
N LEU A 108 -5.78 -14.87 11.04
CA LEU A 108 -6.47 -13.63 11.45
C LEU A 108 -7.83 -13.46 10.74
N THR A 109 -8.37 -14.55 10.18
CA THR A 109 -9.63 -14.50 9.44
C THR A 109 -10.75 -13.92 10.30
N ASP A 110 -11.51 -12.98 9.74
CA ASP A 110 -12.60 -12.25 10.40
C ASP A 110 -12.18 -11.42 11.63
N ALA A 111 -10.88 -11.21 11.88
CA ALA A 111 -10.41 -10.31 12.93
C ALA A 111 -10.85 -8.86 12.68
N LEU A 112 -11.17 -8.12 13.75
CA LEU A 112 -11.53 -6.71 13.73
C LEU A 112 -10.56 -5.92 14.61
N TRP A 113 -9.53 -5.36 13.97
CA TRP A 113 -8.50 -4.59 14.65
C TRP A 113 -8.57 -3.13 14.23
N ALA A 114 -8.59 -2.24 15.21
CA ALA A 114 -8.63 -0.81 14.99
C ALA A 114 -7.45 -0.13 15.70
N ARG A 115 -6.79 0.83 15.04
CA ARG A 115 -5.67 1.60 15.62
C ARG A 115 -4.54 0.74 16.18
N ALA A 116 -4.37 -0.48 15.67
CA ALA A 116 -3.29 -1.36 16.08
C ALA A 116 -1.98 -0.94 15.40
N THR A 117 -0.86 -1.01 16.13
CA THR A 117 0.47 -0.72 15.60
C THR A 117 1.33 -1.99 15.57
N PHE A 118 2.06 -2.15 14.47
CA PHE A 118 2.98 -3.26 14.23
C PHE A 118 4.34 -2.69 13.88
N GLU A 119 5.37 -3.10 14.61
CA GLU A 119 6.75 -2.67 14.36
C GLU A 119 7.66 -3.89 14.30
N ARG A 120 8.40 -4.05 13.20
CA ARG A 120 9.28 -5.23 12.99
C ARG A 120 8.56 -6.58 13.16
N GLY A 121 7.28 -6.64 12.84
CA GLY A 121 6.47 -7.86 12.91
C GLY A 121 6.63 -8.75 11.67
N ASP A 122 6.59 -10.08 11.87
CA ASP A 122 6.57 -11.06 10.79
C ASP A 122 5.17 -11.66 10.62
N PHE A 123 4.49 -11.33 9.53
CA PHE A 123 3.18 -11.87 9.15
C PHE A 123 3.28 -12.88 8.00
N SER A 124 4.47 -13.44 7.75
CA SER A 124 4.70 -14.30 6.59
C SER A 124 3.73 -15.48 6.56
N ALA A 125 3.07 -15.71 5.44
CA ALA A 125 2.03 -16.73 5.26
C ALA A 125 0.82 -16.64 6.19
N ALA A 126 0.62 -15.51 6.89
CA ALA A 126 -0.56 -15.29 7.70
C ALA A 126 -1.83 -15.19 6.83
N GLN A 127 -2.96 -15.62 7.40
CA GLN A 127 -4.27 -15.65 6.72
C GLN A 127 -5.16 -14.54 7.26
N CYS A 128 -5.19 -13.40 6.57
CA CYS A 128 -5.96 -12.20 6.93
C CYS A 128 -7.27 -12.07 6.12
N GLY A 129 -7.76 -13.16 5.53
CA GLY A 129 -8.96 -13.14 4.72
C GLY A 129 -10.17 -12.58 5.47
N ARG A 130 -10.90 -11.63 4.87
CA ARG A 130 -12.02 -10.90 5.50
C ARG A 130 -11.70 -10.14 6.80
N ALA A 131 -10.43 -10.06 7.20
CA ALA A 131 -10.04 -9.25 8.35
C ALA A 131 -10.30 -7.76 8.07
N LYS A 132 -10.60 -7.01 9.13
CA LYS A 132 -10.75 -5.56 9.11
C LYS A 132 -9.62 -4.94 9.92
N LEU A 133 -8.64 -4.37 9.25
CA LEU A 133 -7.48 -3.70 9.84
C LEU A 133 -7.65 -2.19 9.60
N LEU A 134 -8.40 -1.55 10.50
CA LEU A 134 -8.88 -0.18 10.34
C LEU A 134 -7.94 0.79 11.04
N ARG A 135 -7.35 1.72 10.28
CA ARG A 135 -6.38 2.71 10.82
C ARG A 135 -5.20 2.03 11.54
N CYS A 136 -4.81 0.85 11.07
CA CYS A 136 -3.66 0.15 11.60
C CYS A 136 -2.38 0.65 10.92
N GLU A 137 -1.26 0.58 11.63
CA GLU A 137 0.04 1.02 11.16
C GLU A 137 1.05 -0.13 11.24
N ALA A 138 1.80 -0.36 10.17
CA ALA A 138 2.82 -1.39 10.08
C ALA A 138 4.13 -0.79 9.59
N ALA A 139 5.12 -0.72 10.46
CA ALA A 139 6.46 -0.24 10.15
C ALA A 139 7.46 -1.40 10.15
N ASP A 140 8.28 -1.47 9.10
CA ASP A 140 9.36 -2.46 8.97
C ASP A 140 8.87 -3.92 9.11
N CYS A 141 7.62 -4.17 8.70
CA CYS A 141 6.97 -5.47 8.82
C CYS A 141 7.11 -6.30 7.55
N ARG A 142 7.06 -7.64 7.70
CA ARG A 142 7.10 -8.59 6.59
C ARG A 142 5.73 -9.21 6.36
N PHE A 143 5.24 -9.16 5.14
CA PHE A 143 3.96 -9.73 4.71
C PHE A 143 4.13 -10.73 3.55
N GLU A 144 5.26 -11.45 3.52
CA GLU A 144 5.54 -12.42 2.47
C GLU A 144 4.50 -13.52 2.45
N ARG A 145 3.85 -13.74 1.29
CA ARG A 145 2.77 -14.73 1.14
C ARG A 145 1.59 -14.52 2.10
N THR A 146 1.47 -13.35 2.73
CA THR A 146 0.30 -13.02 3.55
C THR A 146 -0.92 -12.87 2.67
N ASP A 147 -2.03 -13.45 3.10
CA ASP A 147 -3.28 -13.44 2.37
C ASP A 147 -4.24 -12.37 2.90
N PHE A 148 -4.37 -11.25 2.17
CA PHE A 148 -5.35 -10.20 2.46
C PHE A 148 -6.62 -10.31 1.61
N ALA A 149 -6.90 -11.45 0.97
CA ALA A 149 -8.04 -11.57 0.08
C ALA A 149 -9.36 -11.22 0.78
N ASN A 150 -10.14 -10.31 0.17
CA ASN A 150 -11.40 -9.76 0.72
C ASN A 150 -11.24 -9.03 2.07
N ALA A 151 -10.03 -8.70 2.50
CA ALA A 151 -9.80 -7.90 3.71
C ALA A 151 -10.16 -6.42 3.48
N GLU A 152 -10.39 -5.71 4.58
CA GLU A 152 -10.59 -4.27 4.61
C GLU A 152 -9.42 -3.61 5.34
N LEU A 153 -8.60 -2.90 4.57
CA LEU A 153 -7.40 -2.19 5.02
C LEU A 153 -7.62 -0.67 4.93
N GLU A 154 -8.75 -0.20 5.46
CA GLU A 154 -9.13 1.22 5.42
C GLU A 154 -8.16 2.05 6.26
N ARG A 155 -7.54 3.07 5.65
CA ARG A 155 -6.52 3.93 6.31
C ARG A 155 -5.36 3.12 6.89
N PHE A 156 -5.06 1.96 6.31
CA PHE A 156 -3.91 1.15 6.70
C PHE A 156 -2.62 1.84 6.25
N VAL A 157 -1.65 1.94 7.15
CA VAL A 157 -0.34 2.53 6.87
C VAL A 157 0.71 1.42 6.85
N ALA A 158 1.47 1.32 5.77
CA ALA A 158 2.60 0.42 5.66
C ALA A 158 3.86 1.21 5.30
N MET A 159 4.83 1.28 6.21
CA MET A 159 6.10 1.97 6.01
C MET A 159 7.24 0.97 5.94
N ARG A 160 8.03 1.01 4.86
CA ARG A 160 9.17 0.09 4.64
C ARG A 160 8.79 -1.39 4.82
N ALA A 161 7.57 -1.75 4.41
CA ALA A 161 7.03 -3.08 4.56
C ALA A 161 7.30 -3.94 3.31
N GLU A 162 7.56 -5.24 3.53
CA GLU A 162 7.76 -6.22 2.47
C GLU A 162 6.44 -6.89 2.08
N LEU A 163 5.89 -6.53 0.92
CA LEU A 163 4.56 -6.95 0.44
C LEU A 163 4.60 -7.56 -0.98
N SER A 164 5.79 -7.83 -1.52
CA SER A 164 6.02 -8.26 -2.92
C SER A 164 5.47 -9.65 -3.28
N SER A 165 5.06 -10.44 -2.29
CA SER A 165 4.41 -11.74 -2.47
C SER A 165 3.10 -11.86 -1.72
N ALA A 166 2.58 -10.75 -1.18
CA ALA A 166 1.28 -10.72 -0.52
C ALA A 166 0.15 -10.93 -1.54
N ARG A 167 -1.06 -11.23 -1.07
CA ARG A 167 -2.24 -11.38 -1.94
C ARG A 167 -3.31 -10.36 -1.59
N PHE A 168 -3.72 -9.52 -2.54
CA PHE A 168 -4.74 -8.48 -2.35
C PHE A 168 -6.05 -8.72 -3.14
N ASP A 169 -6.35 -9.97 -3.50
CA ASP A 169 -7.55 -10.27 -4.30
C ASP A 169 -8.82 -9.71 -3.66
N ALA A 170 -9.48 -8.77 -4.34
CA ALA A 170 -10.68 -8.08 -3.85
C ALA A 170 -10.52 -7.38 -2.49
N THR A 171 -9.30 -6.95 -2.13
CA THR A 171 -9.04 -6.17 -0.91
C THR A 171 -9.46 -4.71 -1.09
N ARG A 172 -10.08 -4.14 -0.05
CA ARG A 172 -10.34 -2.69 0.03
C ARG A 172 -9.14 -2.00 0.68
N LEU A 173 -8.51 -1.09 -0.06
CA LEU A 173 -7.30 -0.36 0.34
C LEU A 173 -7.55 1.15 0.42
N THR A 174 -8.82 1.55 0.63
CA THR A 174 -9.25 2.94 0.60
C THR A 174 -8.52 3.77 1.66
N HIS A 175 -8.02 4.93 1.25
CA HIS A 175 -7.22 5.82 2.11
C HIS A 175 -5.93 5.20 2.70
N ALA A 176 -5.48 4.03 2.21
CA ALA A 176 -4.26 3.42 2.70
C ALA A 176 -3.01 4.21 2.27
N PHE A 177 -1.92 4.08 3.03
CA PHE A 177 -0.66 4.77 2.80
C PHE A 177 0.51 3.79 2.81
N PHE A 178 1.09 3.53 1.63
CA PHE A 178 2.26 2.70 1.42
C PHE A 178 3.47 3.60 1.16
N ALA A 179 4.37 3.70 2.14
CA ALA A 179 5.55 4.54 2.07
C ALA A 179 6.81 3.70 2.02
N GLU A 180 7.61 3.85 0.96
CA GLU A 180 8.86 3.09 0.80
C GLU A 180 8.64 1.56 0.89
N ALA A 181 7.41 1.11 0.61
CA ALA A 181 7.02 -0.29 0.71
C ALA A 181 7.39 -1.04 -0.57
N ASN A 182 7.78 -2.31 -0.42
CA ASN A 182 8.08 -3.19 -1.55
C ASN A 182 6.81 -3.94 -1.97
N LEU A 183 6.26 -3.57 -3.12
CA LEU A 183 5.02 -4.11 -3.70
C LEU A 183 5.26 -4.65 -5.11
N ARG A 184 6.52 -4.95 -5.50
CA ARG A 184 6.86 -5.33 -6.88
C ARG A 184 6.05 -6.53 -7.36
N GLY A 185 5.53 -6.46 -8.58
CA GLY A 185 4.78 -7.55 -9.21
C GLY A 185 3.39 -7.84 -8.65
N GLN A 186 2.88 -7.00 -7.74
CA GLN A 186 1.57 -7.20 -7.12
C GLN A 186 0.41 -7.02 -8.11
N ARG A 187 -0.71 -7.66 -7.79
CA ARG A 187 -1.95 -7.65 -8.56
C ARG A 187 -3.05 -6.88 -7.81
N PHE A 188 -3.59 -5.84 -8.44
CA PHE A 188 -4.58 -4.91 -7.90
C PHE A 188 -5.84 -4.74 -8.78
N GLU A 189 -6.02 -5.56 -9.80
CA GLU A 189 -7.08 -5.44 -10.82
C GLU A 189 -8.49 -5.40 -10.21
N ARG A 190 -8.68 -6.02 -9.04
CA ARG A 190 -9.95 -6.10 -8.30
C ARG A 190 -9.96 -5.32 -6.99
N CYS A 191 -8.92 -4.53 -6.72
CA CYS A 191 -8.83 -3.73 -5.51
C CYS A 191 -9.55 -2.38 -5.68
N ASP A 192 -10.08 -1.88 -4.57
CA ASP A 192 -10.46 -0.48 -4.47
C ASP A 192 -9.29 0.31 -3.86
N LEU A 193 -8.65 1.13 -4.70
CA LEU A 193 -7.49 1.96 -4.36
C LEU A 193 -7.85 3.44 -4.23
N THR A 194 -9.14 3.74 -4.02
CA THR A 194 -9.62 5.12 -3.91
C THR A 194 -8.90 5.84 -2.77
N MET A 195 -8.28 6.97 -3.09
CA MET A 195 -7.50 7.79 -2.17
C MET A 195 -6.31 7.06 -1.52
N THR A 196 -5.81 5.97 -2.12
CA THR A 196 -4.60 5.28 -1.68
C THR A 196 -3.34 6.04 -2.09
N HIS A 197 -2.33 6.05 -1.24
CA HIS A 197 -1.05 6.71 -1.48
C HIS A 197 0.07 5.65 -1.54
N PHE A 198 0.91 5.73 -2.57
CA PHE A 198 2.08 4.89 -2.80
C PHE A 198 3.33 5.80 -2.89
N SER A 199 3.72 6.42 -1.77
CA SER A 199 4.83 7.37 -1.76
C SER A 199 6.18 6.64 -1.78
N ARG A 200 6.99 6.87 -2.82
CA ARG A 200 8.30 6.21 -3.00
C ARG A 200 8.24 4.67 -2.91
N ALA A 201 7.09 4.09 -3.23
CA ALA A 201 6.88 2.64 -3.17
C ALA A 201 7.48 1.96 -4.41
N ALA A 202 7.97 0.73 -4.23
CA ALA A 202 8.43 -0.11 -5.34
C ALA A 202 7.24 -0.89 -5.92
N LEU A 203 6.75 -0.46 -7.08
CA LEU A 203 5.57 -0.98 -7.79
C LEU A 203 5.91 -1.54 -9.19
N ALA A 204 7.18 -1.78 -9.48
CA ALA A 204 7.57 -2.25 -10.80
C ALA A 204 6.90 -3.59 -11.13
N GLY A 205 6.36 -3.69 -12.34
CA GLY A 205 5.64 -4.87 -12.83
C GLY A 205 4.28 -5.11 -12.18
N CYS A 206 3.76 -4.20 -11.35
CA CYS A 206 2.42 -4.34 -10.78
C CYS A 206 1.32 -4.30 -11.84
N ASP A 207 0.23 -5.01 -11.58
CA ASP A 207 -0.97 -5.01 -12.41
C ASP A 207 -2.10 -4.21 -11.74
N PHE A 208 -2.46 -3.08 -12.34
CA PHE A 208 -3.58 -2.22 -12.00
C PHE A 208 -4.67 -2.25 -13.09
N SER A 209 -4.69 -3.28 -13.95
CA SER A 209 -5.61 -3.36 -15.09
C SER A 209 -7.06 -3.19 -14.66
N GLY A 210 -7.74 -2.20 -15.25
CA GLY A 210 -9.14 -1.91 -14.94
C GLY A 210 -9.43 -1.36 -13.53
N ALA A 211 -8.41 -1.17 -12.69
CA ALA A 211 -8.60 -0.73 -11.30
C ALA A 211 -9.20 0.68 -11.20
N SER A 212 -9.91 0.93 -10.10
CA SER A 212 -10.33 2.28 -9.69
C SER A 212 -9.19 2.96 -8.95
N LEU A 213 -8.64 4.02 -9.56
CA LEU A 213 -7.53 4.81 -9.05
C LEU A 213 -7.98 6.24 -8.69
N MET A 214 -9.25 6.42 -8.31
CA MET A 214 -9.81 7.73 -7.98
C MET A 214 -9.01 8.40 -6.86
N GLN A 215 -8.42 9.56 -7.14
CA GLN A 215 -7.57 10.31 -6.19
C GLN A 215 -6.36 9.52 -5.64
N THR A 216 -5.93 8.46 -6.33
CA THR A 216 -4.75 7.68 -5.94
C THR A 216 -3.47 8.47 -6.21
N MET A 217 -2.47 8.35 -5.34
CA MET A 217 -1.19 9.06 -5.43
C MET A 217 -0.02 8.09 -5.55
N PHE A 218 0.86 8.35 -6.50
CA PHE A 218 2.07 7.58 -6.84
C PHE A 218 3.33 8.46 -6.77
N PHE A 219 3.37 9.45 -5.87
CA PHE A 219 4.47 10.41 -5.76
C PHE A 219 5.83 9.71 -5.61
N ASP A 220 6.75 10.00 -6.53
CA ASP A 220 8.09 9.39 -6.62
C ASP A 220 8.11 7.85 -6.60
N ALA A 221 7.00 7.18 -6.97
CA ALA A 221 6.91 5.73 -7.00
C ALA A 221 7.60 5.12 -8.23
N ASP A 222 8.08 3.88 -8.09
CA ASP A 222 8.61 3.08 -9.20
C ASP A 222 7.51 2.19 -9.79
N LEU A 223 6.88 2.61 -10.88
CA LEU A 223 5.95 1.82 -11.70
C LEU A 223 6.59 1.30 -13.00
N GLU A 224 7.91 1.05 -13.04
CA GLU A 224 8.56 0.52 -14.24
C GLU A 224 7.84 -0.76 -14.70
N ARG A 225 7.44 -0.80 -15.98
CA ARG A 225 6.72 -1.94 -16.60
C ARG A 225 5.42 -2.34 -15.89
N ALA A 226 4.82 -1.47 -15.08
CA ALA A 226 3.50 -1.71 -14.51
C ALA A 226 2.44 -1.71 -15.61
N THR A 227 1.35 -2.46 -15.40
CA THR A 227 0.19 -2.47 -16.28
C THR A 227 -0.93 -1.65 -15.65
N LEU A 228 -1.32 -0.56 -16.30
CA LEU A 228 -2.48 0.28 -15.95
C LEU A 228 -3.54 0.25 -17.06
N ALA A 229 -3.54 -0.79 -17.90
CA ALA A 229 -4.40 -0.87 -19.07
C ALA A 229 -5.88 -0.81 -18.66
N GLY A 230 -6.63 0.12 -19.26
CA GLY A 230 -8.05 0.33 -18.96
C GLY A 230 -8.36 0.79 -17.52
N ALA A 231 -7.35 1.09 -16.69
CA ALA A 231 -7.55 1.66 -15.36
C ALA A 231 -8.25 3.01 -15.44
N ARG A 232 -9.00 3.38 -14.39
CA ARG A 232 -9.83 4.60 -14.38
C ARG A 232 -9.65 5.38 -13.10
N GLY A 233 -9.50 6.69 -13.19
CA GLY A 233 -9.49 7.60 -12.05
C GLY A 233 -9.55 9.06 -12.50
N ARG A 234 -9.97 9.94 -11.60
CA ARG A 234 -9.76 11.40 -11.72
C ARG A 234 -8.86 11.84 -10.60
N HIS A 235 -8.11 12.92 -10.83
CA HIS A 235 -7.18 13.47 -9.85
C HIS A 235 -6.11 12.47 -9.37
N VAL A 236 -5.70 11.57 -10.26
CA VAL A 236 -4.60 10.64 -10.00
C VAL A 236 -3.29 11.42 -10.04
N ARG A 237 -2.37 11.19 -9.11
CA ARG A 237 -1.08 11.88 -9.08
C ARG A 237 0.07 10.93 -9.37
N PHE A 238 0.66 11.06 -10.54
CA PHE A 238 1.91 10.42 -10.98
C PHE A 238 3.11 11.38 -10.91
N ALA A 239 2.99 12.53 -10.21
CA ALA A 239 4.05 13.52 -10.17
C ALA A 239 5.38 12.92 -9.67
N GLY A 240 6.44 13.06 -10.48
CA GLY A 240 7.77 12.47 -10.22
C GLY A 240 7.87 10.94 -10.36
N ALA A 241 6.77 10.25 -10.63
CA ALA A 241 6.74 8.78 -10.72
C ALA A 241 7.51 8.26 -11.94
N THR A 242 8.02 7.04 -11.82
CA THR A 242 8.68 6.30 -12.91
C THR A 242 7.72 5.32 -13.54
N LEU A 243 7.34 5.53 -14.79
CA LEU A 243 6.46 4.68 -15.60
C LEU A 243 7.16 4.19 -16.88
N ASP A 244 8.49 4.06 -16.85
CA ASP A 244 9.26 3.61 -18.01
C ASP A 244 8.76 2.21 -18.43
N GLY A 245 8.40 2.07 -19.71
CA GLY A 245 7.84 0.83 -20.26
C GLY A 245 6.48 0.40 -19.70
N ALA A 246 5.81 1.24 -18.90
CA ALA A 246 4.48 0.93 -18.37
C ALA A 246 3.42 0.86 -19.47
N ASN A 247 2.38 0.06 -19.26
CA ASN A 247 1.25 -0.08 -20.17
C ASN A 247 0.03 0.69 -19.66
N LEU A 248 -0.21 1.88 -20.17
CA LEU A 248 -1.37 2.74 -19.90
C LEU A 248 -2.44 2.68 -21.02
N ALA A 249 -2.42 1.64 -21.87
CA ALA A 249 -3.31 1.57 -23.02
C ALA A 249 -4.79 1.68 -22.59
N HIS A 250 -5.50 2.61 -23.21
CA HIS A 250 -6.92 2.88 -22.97
C HIS A 250 -7.28 3.24 -21.52
N ALA A 251 -6.30 3.61 -20.69
CA ALA A 251 -6.57 4.13 -19.36
C ALA A 251 -7.29 5.50 -19.43
N ALA A 252 -8.00 5.84 -18.36
CA ALA A 252 -8.70 7.12 -18.23
C ALA A 252 -8.29 7.83 -16.94
N PHE A 253 -7.48 8.87 -17.08
CA PHE A 253 -6.89 9.71 -16.04
C PHE A 253 -7.14 11.19 -16.35
N ASP A 254 -8.42 11.55 -16.56
CA ASP A 254 -8.83 12.95 -16.73
C ASP A 254 -8.50 13.73 -15.43
N GLU A 255 -8.12 15.00 -15.55
CA GLU A 255 -7.80 15.92 -14.44
C GLU A 255 -6.72 15.38 -13.48
N SER A 256 -5.72 14.71 -14.04
CA SER A 256 -4.65 14.02 -13.30
C SER A 256 -3.31 14.74 -13.47
N ASP A 257 -2.34 14.39 -12.63
CA ASP A 257 -1.04 15.04 -12.58
C ASP A 257 0.08 14.06 -12.96
N PHE A 258 0.70 14.27 -14.12
CA PHE A 258 1.88 13.58 -14.62
C PHE A 258 3.11 14.50 -14.64
N ALA A 259 3.09 15.63 -13.92
CA ALA A 259 4.21 16.57 -13.93
C ALA A 259 5.51 15.87 -13.49
N ARG A 260 6.58 16.03 -14.28
CA ARG A 260 7.89 15.41 -14.03
C ARG A 260 7.89 13.87 -14.01
N ALA A 261 6.80 13.21 -14.41
CA ALA A 261 6.76 11.76 -14.53
C ALA A 261 7.66 11.30 -15.68
N ARG A 262 8.29 10.14 -15.53
CA ARG A 262 9.06 9.48 -16.60
C ARG A 262 8.21 8.40 -17.25
N LEU A 263 7.83 8.58 -18.49
CA LEU A 263 7.00 7.66 -19.29
C LEU A 263 7.78 7.15 -20.51
N ARG A 264 9.10 6.97 -20.42
CA ARG A 264 9.90 6.59 -21.59
C ARG A 264 9.48 5.22 -22.07
N THR A 265 9.30 5.06 -23.38
CA THR A 265 8.84 3.80 -24.00
C THR A 265 7.49 3.27 -23.47
N ALA A 266 6.74 4.06 -22.70
CA ALA A 266 5.44 3.64 -22.19
C ALA A 266 4.43 3.48 -23.32
N ASN A 267 3.53 2.50 -23.19
CA ASN A 267 2.40 2.33 -24.09
C ASN A 267 1.19 3.08 -23.53
N ALA A 268 0.95 4.30 -24.01
CA ALA A 268 -0.19 5.14 -23.65
C ALA A 268 -1.19 5.30 -24.81
N ARG A 269 -1.29 4.27 -25.68
CA ARG A 269 -2.23 4.27 -26.80
C ARG A 269 -3.66 4.48 -26.30
N GLY A 270 -4.36 5.46 -26.86
CA GLY A 270 -5.75 5.76 -26.49
C GLY A 270 -5.94 6.22 -25.05
N LEU A 271 -4.87 6.64 -24.36
CA LEU A 271 -4.95 7.24 -23.03
C LEU A 271 -5.88 8.46 -23.05
N ARG A 272 -6.82 8.53 -22.12
CA ARG A 272 -7.67 9.71 -21.90
C ARG A 272 -7.15 10.46 -20.70
N ALA A 273 -6.67 11.69 -20.90
CA ALA A 273 -6.09 12.49 -19.83
C ALA A 273 -6.46 13.97 -19.99
N ARG A 274 -7.73 14.30 -20.27
CA ARG A 274 -8.13 15.69 -20.50
C ARG A 274 -7.89 16.53 -19.24
N MET A 275 -7.51 17.79 -19.44
CA MET A 275 -7.23 18.73 -18.34
C MET A 275 -6.16 18.21 -17.36
N SER A 276 -5.27 17.33 -17.81
CA SER A 276 -4.18 16.78 -17.00
C SER A 276 -2.87 17.56 -17.20
N LEU A 277 -2.02 17.53 -16.17
CA LEU A 277 -0.71 18.16 -16.19
C LEU A 277 0.33 17.15 -16.67
N PHE A 278 1.16 17.53 -17.63
CA PHE A 278 2.33 16.81 -18.13
C PHE A 278 3.58 17.70 -18.10
N ALA A 279 3.55 18.79 -17.32
CA ALA A 279 4.63 19.76 -17.27
C ALA A 279 5.95 19.06 -16.89
N HIS A 280 6.98 19.23 -17.72
CA HIS A 280 8.29 18.56 -17.58
C HIS A 280 8.25 17.02 -17.58
N ALA A 281 7.18 16.38 -18.05
CA ALA A 281 7.13 14.92 -18.19
C ALA A 281 8.09 14.45 -19.30
N ASP A 282 8.74 13.31 -19.08
CA ASP A 282 9.58 12.66 -20.08
C ASP A 282 8.82 11.51 -20.76
N CYS A 283 8.22 11.79 -21.91
CA CYS A 283 7.52 10.80 -22.72
C CYS A 283 8.36 10.39 -23.95
N ALA A 284 9.69 10.45 -23.87
CA ALA A 284 10.54 10.07 -25.01
C ALA A 284 10.25 8.62 -25.43
N LYS A 285 10.06 8.41 -26.75
CA LYS A 285 9.72 7.11 -27.35
C LYS A 285 8.42 6.48 -26.85
N ALA A 286 7.57 7.22 -26.13
CA ALA A 286 6.27 6.71 -25.70
C ALA A 286 5.31 6.57 -26.89
N THR A 287 4.35 5.65 -26.79
CA THR A 287 3.24 5.55 -27.74
C THR A 287 2.04 6.28 -27.19
N LEU A 288 1.75 7.47 -27.70
CA LEU A 288 0.60 8.32 -27.35
C LEU A 288 -0.53 8.24 -28.40
N ALA A 289 -0.39 7.33 -29.38
CA ALA A 289 -1.27 7.25 -30.55
C ALA A 289 -2.76 7.14 -30.16
N GLY A 290 -3.59 7.97 -30.77
CA GLY A 290 -5.03 8.07 -30.49
C GLY A 290 -5.39 8.56 -29.08
N GLY A 291 -4.43 9.06 -28.30
CA GLY A 291 -4.68 9.60 -26.97
C GLY A 291 -5.47 10.92 -27.00
N HIS A 292 -6.15 11.23 -25.90
CA HIS A 292 -6.98 12.42 -25.72
C HIS A 292 -6.36 13.33 -24.65
N PHE A 293 -5.70 14.38 -25.11
CA PHE A 293 -4.90 15.34 -24.32
C PHE A 293 -5.47 16.77 -24.41
N VAL A 294 -6.78 16.89 -24.54
CA VAL A 294 -7.46 18.19 -24.69
C VAL A 294 -7.30 18.99 -23.40
N TYR A 295 -6.90 20.27 -23.53
CA TYR A 295 -6.58 21.17 -22.41
C TYR A 295 -5.44 20.71 -21.49
N CYS A 296 -4.59 19.77 -21.93
CA CYS A 296 -3.43 19.36 -21.14
C CYS A 296 -2.33 20.43 -21.09
N ASP A 297 -1.53 20.40 -20.04
CA ASP A 297 -0.30 21.18 -19.96
C ASP A 297 0.93 20.30 -20.24
N PHE A 298 1.48 20.37 -21.45
CA PHE A 298 2.73 19.70 -21.85
C PHE A 298 3.93 20.67 -21.82
N SER A 299 3.84 21.78 -21.07
CA SER A 299 4.95 22.72 -21.02
C SER A 299 6.24 22.05 -20.58
N HIS A 300 7.31 22.28 -21.36
CA HIS A 300 8.65 21.71 -21.13
C HIS A 300 8.71 20.17 -21.10
N ALA A 301 7.68 19.48 -21.60
CA ALA A 301 7.68 18.03 -21.70
C ALA A 301 8.57 17.55 -22.86
N THR A 302 9.00 16.29 -22.80
CA THR A 302 9.75 15.63 -23.87
C THR A 302 8.88 14.62 -24.59
N LEU A 303 8.62 14.83 -25.88
CA LEU A 303 7.96 13.88 -26.79
C LEU A 303 8.92 13.36 -27.88
N SER A 304 10.22 13.46 -27.65
CA SER A 304 11.24 13.08 -28.61
C SER A 304 11.09 11.62 -29.03
N HIS A 305 11.01 11.35 -30.34
CA HIS A 305 10.71 10.03 -30.91
C HIS A 305 9.38 9.38 -30.46
N ALA A 306 8.46 10.13 -29.84
CA ALA A 306 7.17 9.60 -29.44
C ALA A 306 6.25 9.41 -30.65
N ASP A 307 5.32 8.46 -30.53
CA ASP A 307 4.25 8.27 -31.51
C ASP A 307 2.98 8.99 -31.05
N CYS A 308 2.70 10.16 -31.63
CA CYS A 308 1.49 10.95 -31.37
C CYS A 308 0.44 10.77 -32.48
N THR A 309 0.53 9.73 -33.31
CA THR A 309 -0.37 9.51 -34.45
C THR A 309 -1.83 9.53 -34.04
N GLY A 310 -2.64 10.39 -34.66
CA GLY A 310 -4.08 10.50 -34.40
C GLY A 310 -4.46 11.00 -33.00
N ALA A 311 -3.50 11.44 -32.17
CA ALA A 311 -3.78 11.95 -30.84
C ALA A 311 -4.38 13.36 -30.89
N ASP A 312 -5.18 13.71 -29.88
CA ASP A 312 -5.85 15.01 -29.78
C ASP A 312 -5.20 15.88 -28.69
N PHE A 313 -4.44 16.89 -29.12
CA PHE A 313 -3.80 17.91 -28.29
C PHE A 313 -4.52 19.27 -28.40
N SER A 314 -5.80 19.28 -28.74
CA SER A 314 -6.54 20.54 -28.89
C SER A 314 -6.52 21.35 -27.59
N HIS A 315 -6.23 22.65 -27.70
CA HIS A 315 -6.08 23.57 -26.57
C HIS A 315 -4.99 23.20 -25.54
N ALA A 316 -4.11 22.25 -25.86
CA ALA A 316 -3.00 21.91 -24.99
C ALA A 316 -1.96 23.05 -24.95
N ASN A 317 -1.27 23.20 -23.82
CA ASN A 317 -0.08 24.02 -23.72
C ASN A 317 1.14 23.21 -24.18
N LEU A 318 1.77 23.60 -25.28
CA LEU A 318 2.95 22.93 -25.84
C LEU A 318 4.21 23.81 -25.71
N HIS A 319 4.19 24.80 -24.81
CA HIS A 319 5.31 25.72 -24.63
C HIS A 319 6.59 24.99 -24.19
N GLY A 320 7.68 25.14 -24.92
CA GLY A 320 8.96 24.51 -24.56
C GLY A 320 9.00 22.98 -24.80
N LEU A 321 8.03 22.43 -25.52
CA LEU A 321 7.98 21.01 -25.84
C LEU A 321 9.19 20.56 -26.67
N ALA A 322 9.87 19.49 -26.26
CA ALA A 322 10.94 18.85 -27.01
C ALA A 322 10.41 17.63 -27.80
N ASP A 323 10.08 17.81 -29.07
CA ASP A 323 9.41 16.80 -29.91
C ASP A 323 10.21 16.36 -31.15
N HIS A 324 11.55 16.39 -31.07
CA HIS A 324 12.39 15.97 -32.20
C HIS A 324 12.07 14.53 -32.63
N ALA A 325 11.87 14.34 -33.94
CA ALA A 325 11.49 13.06 -34.55
C ALA A 325 10.21 12.42 -33.98
N ALA A 326 9.33 13.19 -33.33
CA ALA A 326 7.99 12.72 -32.95
C ALA A 326 7.10 12.53 -34.19
N ARG A 327 6.26 11.50 -34.19
CA ARG A 327 5.27 11.25 -35.25
C ARG A 327 3.97 11.95 -34.93
N TRP A 328 3.52 12.83 -35.81
CA TRP A 328 2.32 13.66 -35.62
C TRP A 328 1.23 13.37 -36.65
N ASP A 329 1.33 12.27 -37.40
CA ASP A 329 0.41 11.92 -38.48
C ASP A 329 -1.04 11.89 -37.99
N GLY A 330 -1.89 12.76 -38.55
CA GLY A 330 -3.30 12.87 -38.17
C GLY A 330 -3.57 13.40 -36.76
N ALA A 331 -2.56 13.87 -36.02
CA ALA A 331 -2.75 14.45 -34.71
C ALA A 331 -3.47 15.81 -34.80
N ARG A 332 -4.39 16.08 -33.86
CA ARG A 332 -5.10 17.36 -33.78
C ARG A 332 -4.38 18.30 -32.81
N LYS A 333 -4.12 19.53 -33.25
CA LYS A 333 -3.51 20.60 -32.42
C LYS A 333 -4.34 21.89 -32.44
N THR A 334 -5.65 21.78 -32.70
CA THR A 334 -6.53 22.96 -32.83
C THR A 334 -6.51 23.79 -31.54
N GLY A 335 -6.12 25.06 -31.66
CA GLY A 335 -6.04 25.96 -30.50
C GLY A 335 -4.94 25.62 -29.49
N ALA A 336 -4.03 24.69 -29.80
CA ALA A 336 -2.87 24.42 -28.95
C ALA A 336 -1.94 25.63 -28.91
N ARG A 337 -1.39 25.92 -27.72
CA ARG A 337 -0.43 27.02 -27.53
C ARG A 337 0.97 26.53 -27.85
N ALA A 338 1.59 27.08 -28.91
CA ALA A 338 2.98 26.83 -29.22
C ALA A 338 3.92 27.55 -28.24
N THR A 339 5.22 27.31 -28.37
CA THR A 339 6.26 28.02 -27.61
C THR A 339 6.18 29.53 -27.83
N ASP A 340 5.77 30.26 -26.79
CA ASP A 340 6.00 31.70 -26.67
C ASP A 340 7.51 32.03 -26.65
N PRO A 341 8.04 32.74 -27.67
CA PRO A 341 9.47 33.04 -27.75
C PRO A 341 9.96 34.01 -26.67
N ALA A 342 9.12 34.96 -26.22
CA ALA A 342 9.48 35.94 -25.22
C ALA A 342 9.57 35.28 -23.84
N LEU A 343 8.58 34.43 -23.51
CA LEU A 343 8.64 33.59 -22.32
C LEU A 343 9.86 32.67 -22.36
N ALA A 344 10.09 31.98 -23.47
CA ALA A 344 11.22 31.07 -23.60
C ALA A 344 12.58 31.79 -23.51
N HIS A 345 12.68 33.04 -23.99
CA HIS A 345 13.88 33.87 -23.82
C HIS A 345 14.08 34.28 -22.36
N ALA A 346 13.00 34.67 -21.66
CA ALA A 346 13.04 35.01 -20.25
C ALA A 346 13.44 33.81 -19.37
N GLU A 347 12.93 32.61 -19.66
CA GLU A 347 13.26 31.38 -18.93
C GLU A 347 14.72 30.95 -19.08
N ARG A 348 15.36 31.26 -20.23
CA ARG A 348 16.78 30.96 -20.48
C ARG A 348 17.74 32.01 -19.94
N TRP A 349 17.23 33.10 -19.37
CA TRP A 349 18.08 34.18 -18.89
C TRP A 349 18.88 33.72 -17.67
N THR A 350 20.20 33.91 -17.73
CA THR A 350 21.11 33.73 -16.60
C THR A 350 21.80 35.05 -16.29
N ALA A 351 21.95 35.39 -15.00
CA ALA A 351 22.69 36.58 -14.60
C ALA A 351 24.14 36.54 -15.14
N PRO A 352 24.71 37.66 -15.61
CA PRO A 352 26.11 37.71 -16.00
C PRO A 352 27.02 37.31 -14.82
N GLN A 353 28.02 36.46 -15.06
CA GLN A 353 29.05 36.17 -14.06
C GLN A 353 29.80 37.47 -13.73
N ARG A 354 29.91 37.79 -12.44
CA ARG A 354 30.54 39.02 -11.93
C ARG A 354 32.06 38.95 -11.96
#